data_AF-A0A0L9TZX3-F1
#
_entry.id   AF-A0A0L9TZX3-F1
#
_cell.length_a   1.000
_cell.length_b   1.000
_cell.length_c   1.000
_cell.angle_alpha   90.00
_cell.angle_beta   90.00
_cell.angle_gamma   90.00
#
_symmetry.space_group_name_H-M   'P 1'
#
loop_
_entity.id
_entity.type
_entity.pdbx_description
1 polymer ?
#
loop_
_entity_poly.entity_id
_entity_poly.type
_entity_poly.pdbx_seq_one_letter_code
_entity_poly.pdbx_strand_id
1 'polypeptide(L)'
;MSMASESSWVGRKPVKRIGGMSDALSIAADLGFSMSPPPSQEGLQNSSPTTGEKGEDLIRVLRELTTVQRKIADLQVELQGRKDDKNVAHLTHVSEMEKKIETLARITTILKDVIQNKDRIIARLQQPYSLDCIPVEAEYQKQFSELLMKAASDYGALTASVADFQWSQNFKEPPSVWGEMLRPIPVALASCTRFFEAMSATRESFAALQKLRVGHFDSPLTRTPAGDPSQRVPGVSDCLTPPPWKTESNYDDLGIRNQRRQHLDQVEDVNS
;
A
#
# COMPACT_ATOMS: atom_id res chain seq x y z
N MET A 1 -39.88 -63.05 -3.04
CA MET A 1 -40.70 -63.15 -1.81
C MET A 1 -40.87 -61.72 -1.29
N SER A 2 -42.02 -61.09 -1.55
CA SER A 2 -43.15 -60.84 -0.61
C SER A 2 -42.80 -59.79 0.46
N MET A 3 -43.53 -58.69 0.71
CA MET A 3 -44.83 -58.20 0.25
C MET A 3 -44.84 -56.67 0.17
N ALA A 4 -45.47 -56.15 -0.88
CA ALA A 4 -45.95 -54.77 -0.95
C ALA A 4 -47.36 -54.73 -0.33
N SER A 5 -47.58 -53.85 0.65
CA SER A 5 -48.91 -53.57 1.18
C SER A 5 -49.54 -52.43 0.37
N GLU A 6 -50.45 -52.81 -0.52
CA GLU A 6 -51.36 -51.91 -1.22
C GLU A 6 -52.33 -51.27 -0.23
N SER A 7 -52.37 -49.93 -0.17
CA SER A 7 -53.57 -49.22 0.27
C SER A 7 -54.01 -48.31 -0.87
N SER A 8 -55.09 -48.75 -1.50
CA SER A 8 -55.79 -48.12 -2.61
C SER A 8 -56.36 -46.76 -2.18
N TRP A 9 -55.63 -45.68 -2.46
CA TRP A 9 -56.18 -44.32 -2.49
C TRP A 9 -56.77 -44.04 -3.87
N VAL A 10 -57.91 -44.69 -4.17
CA VAL A 10 -58.68 -44.38 -5.37
C VAL A 10 -59.39 -43.04 -5.17
N GLY A 11 -59.19 -42.16 -6.15
CA GLY A 11 -59.50 -40.76 -6.06
C GLY A 11 -60.97 -40.43 -5.81
N ARG A 12 -61.18 -39.32 -5.09
CA ARG A 12 -62.30 -38.43 -5.33
C ARG A 12 -61.79 -37.00 -5.38
N LYS A 13 -62.13 -36.31 -6.47
CA LYS A 13 -61.93 -34.87 -6.69
C LYS A 13 -62.44 -34.08 -5.47
N PRO A 14 -61.83 -32.94 -5.11
CA PRO A 14 -62.38 -32.06 -4.10
C PRO A 14 -63.62 -31.39 -4.67
N VAL A 15 -64.78 -32.01 -4.47
CA VAL A 15 -66.06 -31.32 -4.65
C VAL A 15 -66.12 -30.29 -3.54
N LYS A 16 -66.29 -29.01 -3.90
CA LYS A 16 -66.62 -27.92 -2.97
C LYS A 16 -67.82 -28.36 -2.13
N ARG A 17 -67.54 -28.93 -0.95
CA ARG A 17 -68.54 -29.50 -0.06
C ARG A 17 -69.04 -28.35 0.81
N ILE A 18 -70.13 -27.73 0.37
CA ILE A 18 -70.91 -26.88 1.27
C ILE A 18 -71.32 -27.77 2.44
N GLY A 19 -70.75 -27.50 3.61
CA GLY A 19 -71.00 -28.24 4.84
C GLY A 19 -72.46 -28.10 5.23
N GLY A 20 -73.19 -29.22 5.20
CA GLY A 20 -74.53 -29.34 5.75
C GLY A 20 -74.53 -30.28 6.95
N MET A 21 -75.62 -30.26 7.73
CA MET A 21 -75.77 -31.10 8.94
C MET A 21 -75.55 -32.59 8.64
N SER A 22 -75.87 -33.07 7.44
CA SER A 22 -75.63 -34.45 7.01
C SER A 22 -74.15 -34.85 7.00
N ASP A 23 -73.24 -33.92 6.72
CA ASP A 23 -71.80 -34.19 6.71
C ASP A 23 -71.25 -34.23 8.14
N ALA A 24 -71.71 -33.30 8.99
CA ALA A 24 -71.40 -33.31 10.42
C ALA A 24 -71.91 -34.59 11.11
N LEU A 25 -73.10 -35.05 10.75
CA LEU A 25 -73.67 -36.32 11.25
C LEU A 25 -72.92 -37.54 10.71
N SER A 26 -72.45 -37.51 9.46
CA SER A 26 -71.62 -38.60 8.91
C SER A 26 -70.29 -38.69 9.64
N ILE A 27 -69.62 -37.55 9.90
CA ILE A 27 -68.37 -37.50 10.66
C ILE A 27 -68.58 -37.97 12.12
N ALA A 28 -69.70 -37.59 12.76
CA ALA A 28 -70.03 -38.04 14.11
C ALA A 28 -70.25 -39.57 14.16
N ALA A 29 -70.90 -40.14 13.15
CA ALA A 29 -71.08 -41.57 13.02
C ALA A 29 -69.74 -42.30 12.80
N ASP A 30 -68.85 -41.76 11.96
CA ASP A 30 -67.49 -42.29 11.74
C ASP A 30 -66.63 -42.25 13.02
N LEU A 31 -66.90 -41.29 13.91
CA LEU A 31 -66.27 -41.18 15.23
C LEU A 31 -66.95 -42.04 16.32
N GLY A 32 -67.94 -42.86 15.95
CA GLY A 32 -68.60 -43.81 16.85
C GLY A 32 -69.77 -43.23 17.67
N PHE A 33 -70.20 -41.99 17.39
CA PHE A 33 -71.37 -41.40 18.04
C PHE A 33 -72.64 -41.73 17.24
N SER A 34 -73.43 -42.69 17.71
CA SER A 34 -74.72 -43.04 17.11
C SER A 34 -75.83 -42.14 17.66
N MET A 35 -76.45 -41.31 16.80
CA MET A 35 -77.65 -40.56 17.17
C MET A 35 -78.91 -41.41 16.97
N SER A 36 -79.79 -41.43 17.98
CA SER A 36 -81.13 -42.02 17.89
C SER A 36 -81.93 -41.38 16.73
N PRO A 37 -82.82 -42.12 16.04
CA PRO A 37 -83.71 -41.54 15.03
C PRO A 37 -84.55 -40.40 15.63
N PRO A 38 -84.95 -39.41 14.81
CA PRO A 38 -85.56 -38.19 15.31
C PRO A 38 -86.86 -38.50 16.07
N PRO A 39 -87.06 -37.96 17.28
CA PRO A 39 -88.34 -38.07 17.96
C PRO A 39 -89.39 -37.28 17.17
N SER A 40 -90.57 -37.88 17.04
CA SER A 40 -91.79 -37.24 16.57
C SER A 40 -91.99 -35.90 17.28
N GLN A 41 -92.24 -34.88 16.48
CA GLN A 41 -92.50 -33.50 16.82
C GLN A 41 -93.59 -33.35 17.89
N GLU A 42 -93.23 -33.32 19.17
CA GLU A 42 -94.05 -32.83 20.29
C GLU A 42 -93.19 -32.82 21.56
N GLY A 43 -92.62 -31.65 21.90
CA GLY A 43 -91.77 -31.54 23.09
C GLY A 43 -90.89 -30.29 23.16
N LEU A 44 -91.34 -29.15 22.63
CA LEU A 44 -90.69 -27.85 22.80
C LEU A 44 -91.16 -27.23 24.11
N GLN A 45 -90.72 -27.77 25.25
CA GLN A 45 -90.90 -27.09 26.54
C GLN A 45 -90.04 -27.71 27.63
N ASN A 46 -89.15 -26.85 28.15
CA ASN A 46 -88.53 -26.89 29.48
C ASN A 46 -87.18 -27.60 29.61
N SER A 47 -86.12 -26.90 29.21
CA SER A 47 -84.88 -26.86 29.99
C SER A 47 -84.43 -25.41 30.18
N SER A 48 -84.12 -25.10 31.43
CA SER A 48 -83.85 -23.82 32.10
C SER A 48 -82.67 -22.97 31.57
N PRO A 49 -82.55 -21.69 31.99
CA PRO A 49 -81.62 -20.72 31.42
C PRO A 49 -80.25 -20.79 32.12
N THR A 50 -79.35 -21.62 31.61
CA THR A 50 -77.90 -21.53 31.95
C THR A 50 -77.02 -21.60 30.70
N THR A 51 -77.61 -21.39 29.51
CA THR A 51 -76.99 -21.67 28.21
C THR A 51 -76.43 -20.41 27.51
N GLY A 52 -76.54 -19.24 28.14
CA GLY A 52 -75.98 -17.99 27.61
C GLY A 52 -74.44 -18.00 27.55
N GLU A 53 -73.80 -18.48 28.63
CA GLU A 53 -72.34 -18.40 28.83
C GLU A 53 -71.54 -19.28 27.85
N LYS A 54 -72.03 -20.50 27.56
CA LYS A 54 -71.38 -21.38 26.57
C LYS A 54 -71.54 -20.87 25.12
N GLY A 55 -72.65 -20.20 24.82
CA GLY A 55 -72.91 -19.64 23.49
C GLY A 55 -72.05 -18.41 23.21
N GLU A 56 -71.90 -17.52 24.19
CA GLU A 56 -71.05 -16.32 24.08
C GLU A 56 -69.55 -16.68 24.00
N ASP A 57 -69.10 -17.69 24.74
CA ASP A 57 -67.73 -18.19 24.63
C ASP A 57 -67.43 -18.78 23.26
N LEU A 58 -68.36 -19.56 22.68
CA LEU A 58 -68.22 -20.06 21.32
C LEU A 58 -68.16 -18.92 20.29
N ILE A 59 -69.03 -17.91 20.42
CA ILE A 59 -69.03 -16.75 19.53
C ILE A 59 -67.70 -15.98 19.65
N ARG A 60 -67.15 -15.85 20.86
CA ARG A 60 -65.84 -15.22 21.11
C ARG A 60 -64.72 -15.99 20.42
N VAL A 61 -64.65 -17.31 20.59
CA VAL A 61 -63.64 -18.17 19.94
C VAL A 61 -63.77 -18.12 18.43
N LEU A 62 -64.98 -18.10 17.86
CA LEU A 62 -65.18 -17.98 16.42
C LEU A 62 -64.72 -16.62 15.87
N ARG A 63 -64.95 -15.53 16.62
CA ARG A 63 -64.43 -14.21 16.26
C ARG A 63 -62.91 -14.20 16.32
N GLU A 64 -62.31 -14.74 17.37
CA GLU A 64 -60.86 -14.87 17.51
C GLU A 64 -60.27 -15.72 16.37
N LEU A 65 -60.85 -16.87 16.07
CA LEU A 65 -60.46 -17.71 14.94
C LEU A 65 -60.52 -16.94 13.62
N THR A 66 -61.57 -16.15 13.40
CA THR A 66 -61.69 -15.29 12.22
C THR A 66 -60.59 -14.23 12.17
N THR A 67 -60.24 -13.63 13.32
CA THR A 67 -59.12 -12.68 13.38
C THR A 67 -57.78 -13.34 13.11
N VAL A 68 -57.56 -14.55 13.61
CA VAL A 68 -56.34 -15.33 13.37
C VAL A 68 -56.26 -15.75 11.91
N GLN A 69 -57.36 -16.21 11.31
CA GLN A 69 -57.43 -16.54 9.89
C GLN A 69 -57.08 -15.33 9.01
N ARG A 70 -57.57 -14.13 9.36
CA ARG A 70 -57.21 -12.89 8.66
C ARG A 70 -55.71 -12.59 8.78
N LYS A 71 -55.16 -12.66 10.00
CA LYS A 71 -53.71 -12.45 10.23
C LYS A 71 -52.86 -13.45 9.47
N ILE A 72 -53.29 -14.71 9.36
CA ILE A 72 -52.59 -15.74 8.57
C ILE A 72 -52.59 -15.37 7.09
N ALA A 73 -53.73 -14.92 6.55
CA ALA A 73 -53.80 -14.48 5.16
C ALA A 73 -52.90 -13.25 4.89
N ASP A 74 -52.88 -12.28 5.80
CA ASP A 74 -52.01 -11.09 5.70
C ASP A 74 -50.53 -11.50 5.68
N LEU A 75 -50.13 -12.39 6.59
CA LEU A 75 -48.76 -12.91 6.65
C LEU A 75 -48.39 -13.73 5.41
N GLN A 76 -49.33 -14.48 4.83
CA GLN A 76 -49.10 -15.22 3.59
C GLN A 76 -48.82 -14.27 2.42
N VAL A 77 -49.59 -13.17 2.31
CA VAL A 77 -49.36 -12.15 1.29
C VAL A 77 -48.00 -11.47 1.49
N GLU A 78 -47.65 -11.13 2.72
CA GLU A 78 -46.36 -10.49 3.01
C GLU A 78 -45.17 -11.42 2.71
N LEU A 79 -45.26 -12.70 3.11
CA LEU A 79 -44.24 -13.70 2.80
C LEU A 79 -44.08 -13.90 1.30
N GLN A 80 -45.20 -13.96 0.56
CA GLN A 80 -45.17 -14.09 -0.89
C GLN A 80 -44.56 -12.83 -1.54
N GLY A 81 -44.93 -11.64 -1.07
CA GLY A 81 -44.36 -10.38 -1.53
C GLY A 81 -42.84 -10.29 -1.32
N ARG A 82 -42.35 -10.67 -0.14
CA ARG A 82 -40.89 -10.71 0.12
C ARG A 82 -40.17 -11.76 -0.71
N LYS A 83 -40.81 -12.91 -0.95
CA LYS A 83 -40.25 -13.97 -1.81
C LYS A 83 -40.12 -13.47 -3.25
N ASP A 84 -41.15 -12.79 -3.76
CA ASP A 84 -41.16 -12.25 -5.11
C ASP A 84 -40.18 -11.08 -5.26
N ASP A 85 -40.12 -10.17 -4.30
CA ASP A 85 -39.12 -9.10 -4.25
C ASP A 85 -37.68 -9.67 -4.31
N LYS A 86 -37.37 -10.67 -3.48
CA LYS A 86 -36.06 -11.34 -3.52
C LYS A 86 -35.76 -11.96 -4.88
N ASN A 87 -36.76 -12.51 -5.56
CA ASN A 87 -36.58 -13.13 -6.88
C ASN A 87 -36.25 -12.07 -7.95
N VAL A 88 -36.83 -10.88 -7.88
CA VAL A 88 -36.61 -9.80 -8.87
C VAL A 88 -35.55 -8.78 -8.43
N ALA A 89 -35.05 -8.86 -7.20
CA ALA A 89 -34.19 -7.85 -6.59
C ALA A 89 -32.95 -7.50 -7.43
N HIS A 90 -32.34 -8.50 -8.05
CA HIS A 90 -31.17 -8.34 -8.93
C HIS A 90 -31.41 -7.51 -10.21
N LEU A 91 -32.67 -7.21 -10.55
CA LEU A 91 -33.05 -6.28 -11.62
C LEU A 91 -33.77 -5.03 -11.10
N THR A 92 -34.44 -5.09 -9.96
CA THR A 92 -35.28 -3.99 -9.46
C THR A 92 -34.59 -3.11 -8.42
N HIS A 93 -33.63 -3.66 -7.66
CA HIS A 93 -32.92 -2.89 -6.65
C HIS A 93 -31.83 -2.06 -7.32
N VAL A 94 -31.87 -0.75 -7.08
CA VAL A 94 -30.92 0.22 -7.64
C VAL A 94 -29.48 -0.12 -7.24
N SER A 95 -29.26 -0.59 -6.01
CA SER A 95 -27.94 -1.02 -5.52
C SER A 95 -27.31 -2.15 -6.34
N GLU A 96 -28.11 -3.14 -6.76
CA GLU A 96 -27.64 -4.24 -7.62
C GLU A 96 -27.33 -3.74 -9.04
N MET A 97 -28.12 -2.80 -9.55
CA MET A 97 -27.86 -2.16 -10.85
C MET A 97 -26.59 -1.31 -10.81
N GLU A 98 -26.39 -0.51 -9.76
CA GLU A 98 -25.19 0.30 -9.55
C GLU A 98 -23.93 -0.58 -9.49
N LYS A 99 -23.97 -1.70 -8.75
CA LYS A 99 -22.86 -2.66 -8.70
C LYS A 99 -22.52 -3.24 -10.08
N LYS A 100 -23.55 -3.54 -10.89
CA LYS A 100 -23.36 -4.00 -12.28
C LYS A 100 -22.75 -2.90 -13.16
N ILE A 101 -23.22 -1.66 -13.04
CA ILE A 101 -22.67 -0.50 -13.74
C ILE A 101 -21.20 -0.30 -13.38
N GLU A 102 -20.84 -0.36 -12.09
CA GLU A 102 -19.46 -0.22 -11.64
C GLU A 102 -18.56 -1.34 -12.19
N THR A 103 -19.06 -2.58 -12.17
CA THR A 103 -18.33 -3.74 -12.71
C THR A 103 -18.12 -3.59 -14.21
N LEU A 104 -19.15 -3.20 -14.96
CA LEU A 104 -19.06 -2.93 -16.39
C LEU A 104 -18.11 -1.77 -16.70
N ALA A 105 -18.14 -0.70 -15.92
CA ALA A 105 -17.23 0.44 -16.06
C ALA A 105 -15.78 0.00 -15.85
N ARG A 106 -15.50 -0.79 -14.80
CA ARG A 106 -14.18 -1.36 -14.52
C ARG A 106 -13.67 -2.23 -15.68
N ILE A 107 -14.49 -3.15 -16.17
CA ILE A 107 -14.15 -4.01 -17.32
C ILE A 107 -13.91 -3.15 -18.57
N THR A 108 -14.74 -2.13 -18.80
CA THR A 108 -14.61 -1.21 -19.93
C THR A 108 -13.27 -0.46 -19.88
N THR A 109 -12.87 0.03 -18.71
CA THR A 109 -11.57 0.68 -18.52
C THR A 109 -10.42 -0.27 -18.84
N ILE A 110 -10.45 -1.49 -18.30
CA ILE A 110 -9.42 -2.51 -18.56
C ILE A 110 -9.33 -2.81 -20.06
N LEU A 111 -10.47 -3.04 -20.73
CA LEU A 111 -10.50 -3.31 -22.18
C LEU A 111 -9.97 -2.12 -22.98
N LYS A 112 -10.32 -0.90 -22.59
CA LYS A 112 -9.80 0.33 -23.22
C LYS A 112 -8.29 0.42 -23.08
N ASP A 113 -7.74 0.12 -21.90
CA ASP A 113 -6.30 0.10 -21.66
C ASP A 113 -5.61 -0.95 -22.53
N VAL A 114 -6.17 -2.16 -22.64
CA VAL A 114 -5.62 -3.22 -23.51
C VAL A 114 -5.63 -2.78 -24.97
N ILE A 115 -6.71 -2.18 -25.45
CA ILE A 115 -6.83 -1.68 -26.83
C ILE A 115 -5.83 -0.55 -27.09
N GLN A 116 -5.70 0.41 -26.17
CA GLN A 116 -4.74 1.51 -26.29
C GLN A 116 -3.29 1.02 -26.29
N ASN A 117 -3.00 -0.07 -25.57
CA ASN A 117 -1.66 -0.66 -25.48
C ASN A 117 -1.42 -1.80 -26.50
N LYS A 118 -2.36 -2.07 -27.42
CA LYS A 118 -2.31 -3.27 -28.27
C LYS A 118 -0.99 -3.39 -29.05
N ASP A 119 -0.49 -2.29 -29.63
CA ASP A 119 0.70 -2.33 -30.48
C ASP A 119 1.96 -2.55 -29.65
N ARG A 120 2.00 -1.99 -28.43
CA ARG A 120 3.06 -2.26 -27.45
C ARG A 120 3.04 -3.72 -26.99
N ILE A 121 1.86 -4.28 -26.74
CA ILE A 121 1.69 -5.70 -26.37
C ILE A 121 2.14 -6.59 -27.54
N ILE A 122 1.70 -6.29 -28.77
CA ILE A 122 2.10 -7.00 -29.99
C ILE A 122 3.62 -6.93 -30.15
N ALA A 123 4.23 -5.76 -30.04
CA ALA A 123 5.68 -5.60 -30.15
C ALA A 123 6.42 -6.46 -29.12
N ARG A 124 5.95 -6.47 -27.86
CA ARG A 124 6.54 -7.31 -26.80
C ARG A 124 6.36 -8.81 -27.03
N LEU A 125 5.24 -9.22 -27.63
CA LEU A 125 4.96 -10.63 -27.94
C LEU A 125 5.70 -11.11 -29.20
N GLN A 126 5.88 -10.23 -30.19
CA GLN A 126 6.59 -10.54 -31.43
C GLN A 126 8.11 -10.44 -31.29
N GLN A 127 8.61 -9.56 -30.42
CA GLN A 127 10.02 -9.46 -30.07
C GLN A 127 10.26 -9.70 -28.57
N PRO A 128 10.07 -10.93 -28.07
CA PRO A 128 10.34 -11.25 -26.67
C PRO A 128 11.81 -11.08 -26.26
N TYR A 129 12.73 -10.93 -27.22
CA TYR A 129 14.19 -10.93 -27.02
C TYR A 129 14.91 -9.66 -27.49
N SER A 130 14.21 -8.54 -27.76
CA SER A 130 14.89 -7.29 -28.18
C SER A 130 15.33 -6.38 -27.03
N LEU A 131 15.03 -6.75 -25.78
CA LEU A 131 15.69 -6.17 -24.60
C LEU A 131 16.93 -7.00 -24.27
N ASP A 132 18.02 -6.34 -23.86
CA ASP A 132 19.19 -6.97 -23.24
C ASP A 132 18.74 -7.75 -21.99
N CYS A 133 18.26 -8.96 -22.22
CA CYS A 133 17.78 -9.86 -21.20
C CYS A 133 18.92 -10.80 -20.85
N ILE A 134 19.32 -10.78 -19.58
CA ILE A 134 20.23 -11.77 -19.05
C ILE A 134 19.35 -12.99 -18.73
N PRO A 135 19.50 -14.12 -19.45
CA PRO A 135 18.78 -15.33 -19.09
C PRO A 135 19.25 -15.75 -17.70
N VAL A 136 18.30 -16.02 -16.81
CA VAL A 136 18.58 -16.49 -15.45
C VAL A 136 18.17 -17.94 -15.36
N GLU A 137 19.15 -18.82 -15.17
CA GLU A 137 18.94 -20.26 -14.99
C GLU A 137 18.04 -20.51 -13.77
N ALA A 138 17.25 -21.57 -13.82
CA ALA A 138 16.27 -21.88 -12.78
C ALA A 138 16.90 -21.99 -11.37
N GLU A 139 18.16 -22.44 -11.29
CA GLU A 139 18.92 -22.56 -10.05
C GLU A 139 19.37 -21.23 -9.42
N TYR A 140 19.39 -20.15 -10.21
CA TYR A 140 19.80 -18.81 -9.78
C TYR A 140 18.65 -17.80 -9.66
N GLN A 141 17.42 -18.20 -10.02
CA GLN A 141 16.23 -17.33 -9.97
C GLN A 141 15.97 -16.73 -8.59
N LYS A 142 16.16 -17.52 -7.53
CA LYS A 142 15.95 -17.04 -6.15
C LYS A 142 16.97 -15.96 -5.79
N GLN A 143 18.25 -16.22 -6.02
CA GLN A 143 19.35 -15.29 -5.74
C GLN A 143 19.21 -14.01 -6.55
N PHE A 144 18.79 -14.12 -7.82
CA PHE A 144 18.52 -12.97 -8.68
C PHE A 144 17.35 -12.12 -8.16
N SER A 145 16.24 -12.74 -7.72
CA SER A 145 15.11 -12.02 -7.15
C SER A 145 15.48 -11.30 -5.85
N GLU A 146 16.29 -11.92 -4.99
CA GLU A 146 16.80 -11.30 -3.77
C GLU A 146 17.74 -10.13 -4.07
N LEU A 147 18.61 -10.27 -5.07
CA LEU A 147 19.48 -9.20 -5.54
C LEU A 147 18.68 -8.01 -6.09
N LEU A 148 17.65 -8.27 -6.90
CA LEU A 148 16.76 -7.22 -7.42
C LEU A 148 16.05 -6.47 -6.30
N MET A 149 15.53 -7.18 -5.30
CA MET A 149 14.86 -6.56 -4.17
C MET A 149 15.83 -5.71 -3.33
N LYS A 150 17.05 -6.18 -3.10
CA LYS A 150 18.10 -5.40 -2.42
C LYS A 150 18.53 -4.18 -3.24
N ALA A 151 18.75 -4.34 -4.53
CA ALA A 151 19.09 -3.28 -5.47
C ALA A 151 18.03 -2.18 -5.52
N ALA A 152 16.74 -2.55 -5.52
CA ALA A 152 15.65 -1.61 -5.49
C ALA A 152 15.55 -0.87 -4.15
N SER A 153 15.87 -1.54 -3.03
CA SER A 153 15.84 -0.93 -1.70
C SER A 153 16.99 0.04 -1.43
N ASP A 154 18.16 -0.19 -2.04
CA ASP A 154 19.36 0.62 -1.84
C ASP A 154 20.11 0.86 -3.16
N TYR A 155 19.46 1.64 -4.03
CA TYR A 155 20.02 2.03 -5.31
C TYR A 155 21.33 2.84 -5.16
N GLY A 156 21.46 3.57 -4.04
CA GLY A 156 22.67 4.34 -3.73
C GLY A 156 23.88 3.43 -3.49
N ALA A 157 23.75 2.44 -2.61
CA ALA A 157 24.82 1.47 -2.35
C ALA A 157 25.15 0.62 -3.57
N LEU A 158 24.15 0.26 -4.39
CA LEU A 158 24.39 -0.46 -5.64
C LEU A 158 25.23 0.38 -6.61
N THR A 159 24.89 1.65 -6.79
CA THR A 159 25.64 2.56 -7.66
C THR A 159 27.07 2.74 -7.18
N ALA A 160 27.27 2.91 -5.87
CA ALA A 160 28.61 2.97 -5.27
C ALA A 160 29.39 1.67 -5.49
N SER A 161 28.76 0.52 -5.30
CA SER A 161 29.40 -0.79 -5.51
C SER A 161 29.81 -1.00 -6.97
N VAL A 162 28.97 -0.60 -7.94
CA VAL A 162 29.31 -0.66 -9.38
C VAL A 162 30.49 0.25 -9.69
N ALA A 163 30.52 1.47 -9.12
CA ALA A 163 31.65 2.38 -9.27
C ALA A 163 32.94 1.80 -8.66
N ASP A 164 32.85 1.16 -7.49
CA ASP A 164 33.97 0.47 -6.85
C ASP A 164 34.49 -0.69 -7.70
N PHE A 165 33.59 -1.49 -8.31
CA PHE A 165 33.97 -2.53 -9.25
C PHE A 165 34.67 -1.97 -10.49
N GLN A 166 34.13 -0.90 -11.09
CA GLN A 166 34.76 -0.24 -12.24
C GLN A 166 36.12 0.36 -11.88
N TRP A 167 36.23 0.97 -10.71
CA TRP A 167 37.50 1.46 -10.18
C TRP A 167 38.51 0.32 -10.02
N SER A 168 38.06 -0.81 -9.47
CA SER A 168 38.88 -1.99 -9.25
C SER A 168 39.38 -2.67 -10.54
N GLN A 169 38.57 -2.62 -11.61
CA GLN A 169 38.91 -3.16 -12.93
C GLN A 169 40.08 -2.43 -13.60
N ASN A 170 40.37 -1.19 -13.18
CA ASN A 170 41.50 -0.43 -13.71
C ASN A 170 42.86 -0.90 -13.18
N PHE A 171 42.87 -1.73 -12.12
CA PHE A 171 44.10 -2.31 -11.59
C PHE A 171 44.43 -3.60 -12.33
N LYS A 172 45.69 -3.74 -12.74
CA LYS A 172 46.17 -4.94 -13.44
C LYS A 172 46.53 -6.05 -12.44
N GLU A 173 46.78 -5.67 -11.19
CA GLU A 173 47.23 -6.53 -10.13
C GLU A 173 46.05 -7.15 -9.35
N PRO A 174 46.18 -8.40 -8.87
CA PRO A 174 45.09 -9.08 -8.18
C PRO A 174 44.73 -8.41 -6.84
N PRO A 175 43.48 -8.52 -6.36
CA PRO A 175 43.03 -7.93 -5.10
C PRO A 175 43.88 -8.28 -3.88
N SER A 176 44.58 -9.41 -3.91
CA SER A 176 45.49 -9.86 -2.85
C SER A 176 46.65 -8.90 -2.57
N VAL A 177 47.09 -8.09 -3.54
CA VAL A 177 48.21 -7.14 -3.36
C VAL A 177 47.77 -5.70 -3.08
N TRP A 178 46.47 -5.39 -3.19
CA TRP A 178 45.98 -4.02 -3.01
C TRP A 178 46.21 -3.51 -1.60
N GLY A 179 46.17 -4.38 -0.58
CA GLY A 179 46.47 -4.00 0.80
C GLY A 179 47.90 -3.45 0.98
N GLU A 180 48.87 -4.00 0.24
CA GLU A 180 50.24 -3.49 0.26
C GLU A 180 50.38 -2.20 -0.56
N MET A 181 49.73 -2.15 -1.73
CA MET A 181 49.74 -1.00 -2.63
C MET A 181 49.09 0.25 -2.00
N LEU A 182 48.02 0.08 -1.22
CA LEU A 182 47.31 1.17 -0.55
C LEU A 182 47.94 1.56 0.79
N ARG A 183 48.79 0.71 1.37
CA ARG A 183 49.48 0.95 2.66
C ARG A 183 50.18 2.32 2.76
N PRO A 184 50.82 2.87 1.71
CA PRO A 184 51.46 4.19 1.79
C PRO A 184 50.48 5.36 1.98
N ILE A 185 49.21 5.23 1.59
CA ILE A 185 48.25 6.35 1.61
C ILE A 185 47.94 6.81 3.05
N PRO A 186 47.54 5.92 3.99
CA PRO A 186 47.35 6.33 5.39
C PRO A 186 48.62 6.88 6.04
N VAL A 187 49.79 6.35 5.66
CA VAL A 187 51.09 6.81 6.19
C VAL A 187 51.37 8.24 5.73
N ALA A 188 51.16 8.54 4.44
CA ALA A 188 51.31 9.88 3.90
C ALA A 188 50.31 10.86 4.53
N LEU A 189 49.04 10.45 4.70
CA LEU A 189 48.01 11.28 5.30
C LEU A 189 48.33 11.62 6.77
N ALA A 190 48.75 10.62 7.55
CA ALA A 190 49.20 10.83 8.93
C ALA A 190 50.43 11.76 8.99
N SER A 191 51.32 11.70 8.00
CA SER A 191 52.45 12.63 7.90
C SER A 191 51.98 14.05 7.61
N CYS A 192 51.06 14.24 6.67
CA CYS A 192 50.48 15.55 6.35
C CYS A 192 49.77 16.16 7.58
N THR A 193 49.00 15.35 8.33
CA THR A 193 48.36 15.80 9.57
C THR A 193 49.39 16.26 10.60
N ARG A 194 50.46 15.47 10.83
CA ARG A 194 51.54 15.87 11.75
C ARG A 194 52.25 17.14 11.30
N PHE A 195 52.49 17.33 10.01
CA PHE A 195 53.06 18.58 9.49
C PHE A 195 52.13 19.77 9.74
N PHE A 196 50.84 19.60 9.52
CA PHE A 196 49.84 20.64 9.79
C PHE A 196 49.78 21.00 11.28
N GLU A 197 49.78 20.01 12.17
CA GLU A 197 49.82 20.21 13.62
C GLU A 197 51.10 20.94 14.05
N ALA A 198 52.25 20.52 13.53
CA ALA A 198 53.52 21.19 13.82
C ALA A 198 53.53 22.64 13.35
N MET A 199 53.04 22.94 12.14
CA MET A 199 52.90 24.31 11.64
C MET A 199 51.90 25.14 12.45
N SER A 200 50.82 24.52 12.92
CA SER A 200 49.84 25.18 13.77
C SER A 200 50.45 25.53 15.13
N ALA A 201 51.20 24.61 15.75
CA ALA A 201 51.88 24.82 17.02
C ALA A 201 53.00 25.88 16.94
N THR A 202 53.77 25.94 15.84
CA THR A 202 54.79 26.99 15.66
C THR A 202 54.15 28.36 15.50
N ARG A 203 53.03 28.46 14.77
CA ARG A 203 52.24 29.69 14.65
C ARG A 203 51.69 30.15 16.01
N GLU A 204 51.17 29.23 16.82
CA GLU A 204 50.69 29.53 18.18
C GLU A 204 51.81 29.98 19.11
N SER A 205 52.98 29.35 19.03
CA SER A 205 54.17 29.73 19.79
C SER A 205 54.63 31.15 19.43
N PHE A 206 54.62 31.50 18.13
CA PHE A 206 54.95 32.84 17.68
C PHE A 206 53.93 33.88 18.18
N ALA A 207 52.63 33.56 18.14
CA ALA A 207 51.59 34.42 18.69
C ALA A 207 51.77 34.63 20.21
N ALA A 208 52.15 33.60 20.96
CA ALA A 208 52.46 33.71 22.39
C ALA A 208 53.69 34.60 22.65
N LEU A 209 54.75 34.46 21.85
CA LEU A 209 55.93 35.33 21.93
C LEU A 209 55.61 36.80 21.62
N GLN A 210 54.74 37.06 20.64
CA GLN A 210 54.29 38.42 20.35
C GLN A 210 53.54 39.03 21.54
N LYS A 211 52.66 38.28 22.22
CA LYS A 211 51.97 38.74 23.44
C LYS A 211 52.94 39.10 24.56
N LEU A 212 53.99 38.29 24.77
CA LEU A 212 55.03 38.58 25.77
C LEU A 212 55.86 39.81 25.43
N ARG A 213 56.17 40.03 24.14
CA ARG A 213 56.88 41.22 23.67
C ARG A 213 56.09 42.51 23.88
N VAL A 214 54.77 42.45 23.73
CA VAL A 214 53.88 43.60 23.93
C VAL A 214 53.63 43.87 25.44
N GLY A 215 53.67 42.85 26.29
CA GLY A 215 53.46 42.98 27.74
C GLY A 215 54.64 43.51 28.57
N HIS A 216 55.79 43.86 27.98
CA HIS A 216 56.98 44.32 28.72
C HIS A 216 57.16 45.86 28.74
N PHE A 217 56.17 46.64 28.31
CA PHE A 217 56.27 48.11 28.29
C PHE A 217 55.52 48.83 29.42
N ASP A 218 54.78 48.10 30.27
CA ASP A 218 53.97 48.73 31.34
C ASP A 218 54.41 48.25 32.73
N SER A 219 55.46 48.89 33.29
CA SER A 219 55.61 49.00 34.75
C SER A 219 56.47 50.22 35.14
N PRO A 220 56.09 51.00 36.19
CA PRO A 220 56.42 52.41 36.29
C PRO A 220 57.72 52.74 37.05
N LEU A 221 58.32 53.85 36.59
CA LEU A 221 59.38 54.68 37.19
C LEU A 221 59.76 54.42 38.66
N THR A 222 61.07 54.28 38.90
CA THR A 222 61.73 54.76 40.12
C THR A 222 63.00 55.57 39.78
N ARG A 223 62.86 56.90 39.88
CA ARG A 223 63.76 57.87 40.54
C ARG A 223 65.25 58.00 40.07
N THR A 224 65.50 59.03 39.21
CA THR A 224 66.58 60.10 39.25
C THR A 224 68.08 59.77 39.44
N PRO A 225 69.04 60.70 39.13
CA PRO A 225 69.03 61.87 38.24
C PRO A 225 70.26 62.01 37.28
N ALA A 226 70.14 62.99 36.39
CA ALA A 226 71.09 63.67 35.50
C ALA A 226 72.61 63.58 35.75
N GLY A 227 73.36 63.49 34.63
CA GLY A 227 74.79 63.79 34.50
C GLY A 227 75.27 63.51 33.07
N ASP A 228 75.71 64.56 32.37
CA ASP A 228 75.96 64.68 30.92
C ASP A 228 77.33 64.09 30.47
N PRO A 229 77.88 64.35 29.26
CA PRO A 229 77.96 63.47 28.09
C PRO A 229 79.39 62.99 27.75
N SER A 230 79.52 62.25 26.65
CA SER A 230 80.74 61.98 25.84
C SER A 230 81.40 60.59 25.96
N GLN A 231 81.73 60.04 24.78
CA GLN A 231 82.59 58.90 24.47
C GLN A 231 82.15 57.48 24.88
N ARG A 232 81.73 56.69 23.87
CA ARG A 232 82.51 55.53 23.36
C ARG A 232 81.72 54.74 22.29
N VAL A 233 82.41 54.52 21.17
CA VAL A 233 82.24 53.44 20.15
C VAL A 233 82.44 52.05 20.82
N PRO A 234 82.20 50.83 20.25
CA PRO A 234 81.53 50.34 19.01
C PRO A 234 80.49 49.19 19.27
N GLY A 235 79.80 48.69 18.24
CA GLY A 235 79.47 47.25 18.18
C GLY A 235 78.18 46.81 17.46
N VAL A 236 78.34 46.41 16.20
CA VAL A 236 77.71 45.30 15.44
C VAL A 236 76.26 44.89 15.80
N SER A 237 75.32 45.13 14.88
CA SER A 237 74.02 44.45 14.83
C SER A 237 73.72 44.07 13.37
N ASP A 238 74.16 42.87 12.99
CA ASP A 238 73.79 42.23 11.72
C ASP A 238 72.53 41.40 11.94
N CYS A 239 71.37 42.05 11.84
CA CYS A 239 70.10 41.37 11.57
C CYS A 239 69.73 41.66 10.13
N LEU A 240 70.12 40.76 9.23
CA LEU A 240 69.70 40.77 7.83
C LEU A 240 68.20 40.44 7.74
N THR A 241 67.40 41.47 7.45
CA THR A 241 66.00 41.33 7.05
C THR A 241 65.94 40.71 5.64
N PRO A 242 65.14 39.65 5.37
CA PRO A 242 64.95 39.16 4.01
C PRO A 242 64.10 40.16 3.19
N PRO A 243 64.36 40.33 1.88
CA PRO A 243 63.68 41.34 1.08
C PRO A 243 62.22 40.96 0.80
N PRO A 244 61.35 41.95 0.55
CA PRO A 244 59.94 41.71 0.26
C PRO A 244 59.80 41.09 -1.14
N TRP A 245 58.95 40.07 -1.23
CA TRP A 245 58.63 39.37 -2.47
C TRP A 245 57.96 40.36 -3.44
N LYS A 246 58.60 40.60 -4.59
CA LYS A 246 58.02 41.39 -5.67
C LYS A 246 57.00 40.53 -6.42
N THR A 247 55.75 40.97 -6.40
CA THR A 247 54.69 40.49 -7.28
C THR A 247 54.89 41.09 -8.68
N GLU A 248 55.38 40.28 -9.62
CA GLU A 248 55.29 40.49 -11.07
C GLU A 248 54.82 39.14 -11.65
N SER A 249 54.05 39.02 -12.72
CA SER A 249 53.14 39.86 -13.49
C SER A 249 52.43 38.87 -14.44
N ASN A 250 51.36 39.32 -15.09
CA ASN A 250 50.91 38.82 -16.40
C ASN A 250 49.92 37.63 -16.46
N TYR A 251 48.63 37.96 -16.55
CA TYR A 251 47.58 37.12 -17.14
C TYR A 251 47.08 37.84 -18.40
N ASP A 252 47.39 37.30 -19.58
CA ASP A 252 46.68 37.53 -20.86
C ASP A 252 46.47 36.13 -21.48
N ASP A 253 45.22 35.69 -21.57
CA ASP A 253 44.40 35.64 -22.80
C ASP A 253 44.58 34.34 -23.61
N LEU A 254 43.64 33.42 -23.42
CA LEU A 254 43.16 32.53 -24.49
C LEU A 254 41.66 32.29 -24.29
N GLY A 255 40.86 33.27 -24.73
CA GLY A 255 39.46 33.04 -25.07
C GLY A 255 39.34 32.10 -26.28
N ILE A 256 38.77 30.90 -26.08
CA ILE A 256 38.27 30.07 -27.19
C ILE A 256 36.75 30.01 -27.09
N ARG A 257 36.12 30.86 -27.90
CA ARG A 257 34.71 30.80 -28.30
C ARG A 257 34.65 30.19 -29.70
N ASN A 258 34.05 29.01 -29.83
CA ASN A 258 33.40 28.45 -31.04
C ASN A 258 32.41 27.39 -30.51
N GLN A 259 31.08 27.56 -30.53
CA GLN A 259 30.16 27.53 -31.68
C GLN A 259 30.33 26.20 -32.45
N ARG A 260 29.34 25.33 -32.74
CA ARG A 260 27.89 25.20 -32.55
C ARG A 260 27.53 23.84 -33.18
N ARG A 261 26.48 23.19 -32.66
CA ARG A 261 25.61 22.19 -33.30
C ARG A 261 26.01 21.63 -34.68
N GLN A 262 26.09 20.30 -34.77
CA GLN A 262 25.43 19.47 -35.79
C GLN A 262 25.79 18.00 -35.51
N HIS A 263 24.85 17.19 -34.98
CA HIS A 263 24.61 15.79 -35.37
C HIS A 263 23.42 15.21 -34.58
N LEU A 264 22.23 15.76 -34.83
CA LEU A 264 20.97 15.03 -34.68
C LEU A 264 20.30 15.21 -36.06
N ASP A 265 20.19 14.09 -36.78
CA ASP A 265 19.48 13.84 -38.05
C ASP A 265 20.37 13.10 -39.04
N GLN A 266 20.18 11.78 -39.12
CA GLN A 266 20.30 10.89 -40.29
C GLN A 266 20.66 9.47 -39.81
N VAL A 267 19.66 8.62 -39.57
CA VAL A 267 19.58 7.23 -40.09
C VAL A 267 18.12 6.75 -40.04
N GLU A 268 17.29 7.30 -40.92
CA GLU A 268 16.13 6.72 -41.64
C GLU A 268 16.09 7.61 -42.89
N ASP A 269 16.21 7.19 -44.15
CA ASP A 269 15.90 5.97 -44.87
C ASP A 269 16.91 5.85 -46.03
N VAL A 270 17.15 4.61 -46.49
CA VAL A 270 17.12 4.17 -47.90
C VAL A 270 17.71 2.76 -47.92
N ASN A 271 16.82 1.77 -47.92
CA ASN A 271 16.94 0.62 -48.83
C ASN A 271 15.58 -0.08 -48.95
N SER A 272 15.01 0.10 -50.15
CA SER A 272 14.21 -0.82 -50.98
C SER A 272 13.27 -1.82 -50.32
#